data_AF-A0A1S1GVP2-F1
#
_entry.id   AF-A0A1S1GVP2-F1
#
_cell.length_a   1.000
_cell.length_b   1.000
_cell.length_c   1.000
_cell.angle_alpha   90.00
_cell.angle_beta   90.00
_cell.angle_gamma   90.00
#
_symmetry.space_group_name_H-M   'P 1'
#
loop_
_entity.id
_entity.type
_entity.pdbx_description
1 polymer ?
#
loop_
_entity_poly.entity_id
_entity_poly.type
_entity_poly.pdbx_seq_one_letter_code
_entity_poly.pdbx_strand_id
1 'polypeptide(L)'
;MKIGIIGATGKVGNKVLQEATQRGHEVTAIVRNAAKLDHQDVKAIEKDIFHLTVDDIKDLDVVVNAFGAPLGEEDAHVEAGHALINLLKDVDTRAIIVGGAGSLFVDDAQTTRLIDTPEFPDMFKPTAAGQGRNLQELKDTEGITWTFVSPSAEFDPEGQRTGTYTSGKDQLLVNSQGNSYISYADYAIAIVDEAENADHVNERFTVVGEQE
;
A
#
# COMPACT_ATOMS: atom_id res chain seq x y z
N MET A 1 -5.29 16.65 -6.85
CA MET A 1 -4.43 16.71 -5.64
C MET A 1 -3.00 16.36 -6.03
N LYS A 2 -2.03 16.70 -5.18
CA LYS A 2 -0.62 16.37 -5.33
C LYS A 2 -0.31 15.05 -4.63
N ILE A 3 0.00 14.02 -5.42
CA ILE A 3 0.21 12.66 -4.91
C ILE A 3 1.66 12.25 -5.20
N GLY A 4 2.44 11.97 -4.16
CA GLY A 4 3.75 11.32 -4.31
C GLY A 4 3.60 9.81 -4.25
N ILE A 5 4.34 9.06 -5.07
CA ILE A 5 4.31 7.59 -5.07
C ILE A 5 5.72 7.05 -4.93
N ILE A 6 6.05 6.53 -3.74
CA ILE A 6 7.29 5.82 -3.46
C ILE A 6 7.21 4.43 -4.09
N GLY A 7 8.20 4.07 -4.90
CA GLY A 7 8.20 2.80 -5.61
C GLY A 7 7.30 2.82 -6.85
N ALA A 8 7.13 3.97 -7.50
CA ALA A 8 6.23 4.14 -8.65
C ALA A 8 6.53 3.25 -9.87
N THR A 9 7.74 2.69 -10.00
CA THR A 9 8.09 1.70 -11.05
C THR A 9 7.86 0.25 -10.60
N GLY A 10 7.47 0.02 -9.35
CA GLY A 10 7.11 -1.29 -8.83
C GLY A 10 5.74 -1.74 -9.35
N LYS A 11 5.43 -3.02 -9.20
CA LYS A 11 4.19 -3.61 -9.76
C LYS A 11 2.92 -2.88 -9.30
N VAL A 12 2.73 -2.68 -7.99
CA VAL A 12 1.57 -1.93 -7.44
C VAL A 12 1.73 -0.43 -7.69
N GLY A 13 2.90 0.14 -7.40
CA GLY A 13 3.16 1.57 -7.56
C GLY A 13 2.91 2.09 -8.97
N ASN A 14 3.18 1.28 -9.99
CA ASN A 14 2.89 1.62 -11.39
C ASN A 14 1.39 1.67 -11.68
N LYS A 15 0.58 0.77 -11.09
CA LYS A 15 -0.88 0.82 -11.22
C LYS A 15 -1.47 2.02 -10.51
N VAL A 16 -0.97 2.36 -9.31
CA VAL A 16 -1.38 3.58 -8.59
C VAL A 16 -1.01 4.84 -9.38
N LEU A 17 0.19 4.87 -9.97
CA LEU A 17 0.64 5.96 -10.84
C LEU A 17 -0.31 6.14 -12.03
N GLN A 18 -0.67 5.05 -12.70
CA GLN A 18 -1.60 5.07 -13.84
C GLN A 18 -2.98 5.57 -13.43
N GLU A 19 -3.57 4.99 -12.38
CA GLU A 19 -4.91 5.36 -11.90
C GLU A 19 -4.96 6.83 -11.46
N ALA A 20 -3.99 7.30 -10.65
CA ALA A 20 -3.95 8.69 -10.19
C ALA A 20 -3.76 9.69 -11.34
N THR A 21 -2.93 9.35 -12.34
CA THR A 21 -2.73 10.20 -13.53
C THR A 21 -3.99 10.25 -14.38
N GLN A 22 -4.68 9.11 -14.58
CA GLN A 22 -5.92 9.04 -15.34
C GLN A 22 -7.05 9.87 -14.70
N ARG A 23 -7.08 9.97 -13.37
CA ARG A 23 -8.00 10.85 -12.62
C ARG A 23 -7.59 12.32 -12.58
N GLY A 24 -6.49 12.70 -13.26
CA GLY A 24 -6.07 14.09 -13.39
C GLY A 24 -5.36 14.66 -12.15
N HIS A 25 -4.80 13.81 -11.29
CA HIS A 25 -3.98 14.28 -10.17
C HIS A 25 -2.58 14.73 -10.62
N GLU A 26 -1.97 15.62 -9.84
CA GLU A 26 -0.57 16.03 -10.03
C GLU A 26 0.32 14.98 -9.34
N VAL A 27 0.84 14.04 -10.13
CA VAL A 27 1.62 12.91 -9.59
C VAL A 27 3.11 13.22 -9.59
N THR A 28 3.78 12.88 -8.49
CA THR A 28 5.24 12.84 -8.37
C THR A 28 5.70 11.40 -8.15
N ALA A 29 6.39 10.82 -9.13
CA ALA A 29 6.98 9.49 -9.03
C ALA A 29 8.29 9.54 -8.23
N ILE A 30 8.36 8.82 -7.11
CA ILE A 30 9.56 8.69 -6.29
C ILE A 30 10.17 7.31 -6.54
N VAL A 31 11.33 7.27 -7.19
CA VAL A 31 11.92 6.05 -7.76
C VAL A 31 13.43 6.01 -7.59
N ARG A 32 14.01 4.80 -7.59
CA ARG A 32 15.48 4.64 -7.51
C ARG A 32 16.21 4.79 -8.84
N ASN A 33 15.46 4.75 -9.94
CA ASN A 33 15.99 4.87 -11.30
C ASN A 33 14.89 5.48 -12.19
N ALA A 34 15.01 6.76 -12.51
CA ALA A 34 14.00 7.47 -13.29
C ALA A 34 13.92 6.99 -14.74
N ALA A 35 14.98 6.37 -15.28
CA ALA A 35 14.97 5.82 -16.64
C ALA A 35 14.03 4.62 -16.81
N LYS A 36 13.50 4.05 -15.72
CA LYS A 36 12.48 2.98 -15.75
C LYS A 36 11.05 3.50 -15.72
N LEU A 37 10.84 4.81 -15.65
CA LEU A 37 9.50 5.40 -15.72
C LEU A 37 9.03 5.45 -17.16
N ASP A 38 7.94 4.73 -17.44
CA ASP A 38 7.28 4.78 -18.76
C ASP A 38 6.51 6.09 -18.98
N HIS A 39 6.19 6.82 -17.90
CA HIS A 39 5.43 8.07 -17.92
C HIS A 39 6.36 9.29 -17.98
N GLN A 40 6.72 9.74 -19.18
CA GLN A 40 7.65 10.86 -19.37
C GLN A 40 7.10 12.22 -18.89
N ASP A 41 5.78 12.36 -18.80
CA ASP A 41 5.11 13.61 -18.39
C ASP A 41 4.95 13.74 -16.86
N VAL A 42 5.36 12.73 -16.09
CA VAL A 42 5.25 12.72 -14.62
C VAL A 42 6.52 13.27 -13.98
N LYS A 43 6.37 14.17 -13.01
CA LYS A 43 7.50 14.68 -12.22
C LYS A 43 8.17 13.51 -11.49
N ALA A 44 9.49 13.40 -11.59
CA ALA A 44 10.25 12.34 -10.91
C ALA A 44 11.17 12.89 -9.82
N ILE A 45 11.23 12.21 -8.69
CA ILE A 45 12.27 12.35 -7.66
C ILE A 45 13.07 11.04 -7.68
N GLU A 46 14.32 11.11 -8.11
CA GLU A 46 15.19 9.94 -8.16
C GLU A 46 15.90 9.72 -6.81
N LYS A 47 15.17 9.14 -5.85
CA LYS A 47 15.64 8.81 -4.51
C LYS A 47 15.07 7.48 -4.03
N ASP A 48 15.83 6.82 -3.17
CA ASP A 48 15.35 5.71 -2.36
C ASP A 48 14.60 6.26 -1.12
N ILE A 49 13.62 5.49 -0.59
CA ILE A 49 12.84 5.87 0.60
C ILE A 49 13.73 6.26 1.78
N PHE A 50 14.88 5.59 1.95
CA PHE A 50 15.83 5.84 3.03
C PHE A 50 16.57 7.19 2.92
N HIS A 51 16.43 7.88 1.78
CA HIS A 51 17.12 9.14 1.49
C HIS A 51 16.15 10.30 1.22
N LEU A 52 14.85 10.10 1.41
CA LEU A 52 13.86 11.17 1.29
C LEU A 52 13.99 12.16 2.44
N THR A 53 13.75 13.43 2.13
CA THR A 53 13.72 14.52 3.09
C THR A 53 12.34 15.18 3.13
N VAL A 54 12.05 15.92 4.20
CA VAL A 54 10.80 16.66 4.36
C VAL A 54 10.50 17.53 3.13
N ASP A 55 11.51 18.20 2.56
CA ASP A 55 11.37 19.02 1.36
C ASP A 55 10.90 18.25 0.12
N ASP A 56 11.14 16.93 0.05
CA ASP A 56 10.68 16.11 -1.07
C ASP A 56 9.17 15.84 -1.01
N ILE A 57 8.56 15.89 0.18
CA ILE A 57 7.16 15.49 0.39
C ILE A 57 6.23 16.55 0.96
N LYS A 58 6.75 17.61 1.61
CA LYS A 58 5.96 18.59 2.37
C LYS A 58 4.86 19.31 1.60
N ASP A 59 5.02 19.42 0.27
CA ASP A 59 4.06 20.08 -0.61
C ASP A 59 3.04 19.10 -1.22
N LEU A 60 3.12 17.81 -0.87
CA LEU A 60 2.18 16.77 -1.29
C LEU A 60 0.98 16.72 -0.35
N ASP A 61 -0.21 16.47 -0.91
CA ASP A 61 -1.41 16.19 -0.14
C ASP A 61 -1.33 14.76 0.45
N VAL A 62 -0.86 13.81 -0.38
CA VAL A 62 -0.74 12.38 -0.03
C VAL A 62 0.59 11.83 -0.55
N VAL A 63 1.24 10.97 0.24
CA VAL A 63 2.33 10.10 -0.19
C VAL A 63 1.91 8.63 -0.09
N VAL A 64 1.93 7.92 -1.22
CA VAL A 64 1.69 6.48 -1.28
C VAL A 64 3.03 5.75 -1.13
N ASN A 65 3.15 4.91 -0.10
CA ASN A 65 4.26 4.01 0.07
C ASN A 65 3.96 2.66 -0.59
N ALA A 66 4.40 2.50 -1.85
CA ALA A 66 4.36 1.25 -2.60
C ALA A 66 5.75 0.58 -2.67
N PHE A 67 6.58 0.80 -1.65
CA PHE A 67 7.87 0.11 -1.53
C PHE A 67 7.67 -1.41 -1.52
N GLY A 68 8.34 -2.09 -2.46
CA GLY A 68 8.39 -3.55 -2.50
C GLY A 68 9.73 -4.05 -2.00
N ALA A 69 9.72 -4.86 -0.94
CA ALA A 69 10.90 -5.61 -0.51
C ALA A 69 11.10 -6.85 -1.39
N PRO A 70 12.34 -7.34 -1.54
CA PRO A 70 12.58 -8.69 -2.04
C PRO A 70 11.85 -9.73 -1.19
N LEU A 71 11.37 -10.79 -1.82
CA LEU A 71 10.69 -11.87 -1.11
C LEU A 71 11.64 -12.54 -0.09
N GLY A 72 11.15 -12.75 1.13
CA GLY A 72 11.91 -13.39 2.20
C GLY A 72 12.65 -12.42 3.13
N GLU A 73 12.69 -11.12 2.80
CA GLU A 73 13.26 -10.09 3.65
C GLU A 73 12.20 -9.58 4.65
N GLU A 74 12.37 -9.92 5.92
CA GLU A 74 11.45 -9.50 6.99
C GLU A 74 11.64 -8.02 7.35
N ASP A 75 12.89 -7.58 7.52
CA ASP A 75 13.19 -6.27 8.09
C ASP A 75 13.05 -5.12 7.08
N ALA A 76 13.13 -5.40 5.78
CA ALA A 76 13.07 -4.36 4.74
C ALA A 76 11.80 -3.51 4.79
N HIS A 77 10.64 -4.11 5.08
CA HIS A 77 9.38 -3.36 5.24
C HIS A 77 9.34 -2.57 6.55
N VAL A 78 9.96 -3.07 7.61
CA VAL A 78 10.04 -2.39 8.91
C VAL A 78 10.94 -1.17 8.80
N GLU A 79 12.13 -1.31 8.21
CA GLU A 79 13.06 -0.21 8.00
C GLU A 79 12.47 0.88 7.10
N ALA A 80 11.82 0.48 5.98
CA ALA A 80 11.12 1.42 5.10
C ALA A 80 9.97 2.13 5.84
N GLY A 81 9.26 1.41 6.70
CA GLY A 81 8.25 1.93 7.61
C GLY A 81 8.79 2.97 8.58
N HIS A 82 9.92 2.70 9.25
CA HIS A 82 10.59 3.64 10.15
C HIS A 82 11.04 4.90 9.43
N ALA A 83 11.61 4.76 8.23
CA ALA A 83 12.02 5.89 7.41
C ALA A 83 10.82 6.79 7.09
N LEU A 84 9.69 6.20 6.65
CA LEU A 84 8.47 6.92 6.35
C LEU A 84 7.86 7.58 7.59
N ILE A 85 7.72 6.85 8.71
CA ILE A 85 7.16 7.39 9.95
C ILE A 85 7.97 8.61 10.42
N ASN A 86 9.30 8.52 10.40
CA ASN A 86 10.15 9.64 10.80
C ASN A 86 10.03 10.83 9.85
N LEU A 87 9.90 10.59 8.55
CA LEU A 87 9.72 11.62 7.55
C LEU A 87 8.40 12.40 7.72
N LEU A 88 7.34 11.73 8.19
CA LEU A 88 6.01 12.30 8.33
C LEU A 88 5.80 13.16 9.58
N LYS A 89 6.68 13.06 10.60
CA LYS A 89 6.50 13.76 11.88
C LYS A 89 6.47 15.29 11.78
N ASP A 90 7.09 15.83 10.74
CA ASP A 90 7.29 17.27 10.55
C ASP A 90 6.50 17.83 9.35
N VAL A 91 5.50 17.09 8.83
CA VAL A 91 4.66 17.50 7.69
C VAL A 91 3.20 17.11 7.86
N ASP A 92 2.30 17.84 7.19
CA ASP A 92 0.86 17.54 7.15
C ASP A 92 0.48 16.50 6.06
N THR A 93 1.45 16.03 5.28
CA THR A 93 1.22 15.05 4.21
C THR A 93 0.67 13.75 4.78
N ARG A 94 -0.44 13.26 4.23
CA ARG A 94 -1.03 11.97 4.60
C ARG A 94 -0.25 10.83 3.96
N ALA A 95 -0.07 9.72 4.66
CA ALA A 95 0.54 8.52 4.09
C ALA A 95 -0.47 7.42 3.81
N ILE A 96 -0.39 6.78 2.64
CA ILE A 96 -1.12 5.55 2.36
C ILE A 96 -0.11 4.44 2.12
N ILE A 97 -0.17 3.38 2.91
CA ILE A 97 0.79 2.28 2.88
C ILE A 97 0.18 1.10 2.15
N VAL A 98 0.88 0.60 1.13
CA VAL A 98 0.55 -0.69 0.50
C VAL A 98 0.98 -1.81 1.45
N GLY A 99 0.00 -2.43 2.07
CA GLY A 99 0.17 -3.43 3.11
C GLY A 99 0.23 -4.88 2.61
N GLY A 100 -0.11 -5.80 3.50
CA GLY A 100 -0.13 -7.23 3.22
C GLY A 100 -1.28 -7.95 3.92
N ALA A 101 -1.79 -8.99 3.27
CA ALA A 101 -2.94 -9.76 3.74
C ALA A 101 -2.67 -10.56 5.03
N GLY A 102 -1.41 -10.91 5.31
CA GLY A 102 -1.05 -11.84 6.39
C GLY A 102 -1.50 -11.41 7.80
N SER A 103 -1.68 -10.10 8.03
CA SER A 103 -2.15 -9.56 9.31
C SER A 103 -3.67 -9.48 9.47
N LEU A 104 -4.44 -9.83 8.43
CA LEU A 104 -5.90 -9.86 8.46
C LEU A 104 -6.39 -11.04 9.30
N PHE A 105 -7.50 -10.85 10.00
CA PHE A 105 -8.12 -11.89 10.82
C PHE A 105 -8.99 -12.81 9.96
N VAL A 106 -8.92 -14.11 10.22
CA VAL A 106 -9.72 -15.15 9.53
C VAL A 106 -10.94 -15.60 10.33
N ASP A 107 -11.19 -14.98 11.49
CA ASP A 107 -12.32 -15.24 12.36
C ASP A 107 -12.96 -13.95 12.89
N ASP A 108 -14.24 -14.05 13.27
CA ASP A 108 -15.04 -12.94 13.80
C ASP A 108 -14.58 -12.44 15.16
N ALA A 109 -13.91 -13.30 15.94
CA ALA A 109 -13.36 -12.92 17.24
C ALA A 109 -12.03 -12.15 17.12
N GLN A 110 -11.49 -12.00 15.91
CA GLN A 110 -10.20 -11.37 15.64
C GLN A 110 -9.05 -12.00 16.45
N THR A 111 -9.03 -13.33 16.50
CA THR A 111 -8.04 -14.09 17.31
C THR A 111 -6.95 -14.75 16.48
N THR A 112 -7.26 -15.14 15.24
CA THR A 112 -6.36 -15.84 14.33
C THR A 112 -6.10 -14.97 13.11
N ARG A 113 -4.84 -14.65 12.83
CA ARG A 113 -4.47 -13.94 11.60
C ARG A 113 -4.19 -14.93 10.49
N LEU A 114 -4.28 -14.47 9.24
CA LEU A 114 -4.00 -15.29 8.07
C LEU A 114 -2.58 -15.90 8.10
N ILE A 115 -1.58 -15.17 8.58
CA ILE A 115 -0.20 -15.68 8.74
C ILE A 115 -0.09 -16.85 9.73
N ASP A 116 -1.02 -16.95 10.67
CA ASP A 116 -1.04 -17.98 11.72
C ASP A 116 -1.75 -19.27 11.25
N THR A 117 -2.36 -19.29 10.06
CA THR A 117 -3.06 -20.48 9.55
C THR A 117 -2.07 -21.53 9.02
N PRO A 118 -2.40 -22.83 9.12
CA PRO A 118 -1.55 -23.90 8.59
C PRO A 118 -1.29 -23.82 7.08
N GLU A 119 -2.23 -23.24 6.33
CA GLU A 119 -2.19 -23.13 4.87
C GLU A 119 -1.33 -21.96 4.38
N PHE A 120 -0.89 -21.07 5.29
CA PHE A 120 -0.11 -19.90 4.90
C PHE A 120 1.27 -20.30 4.35
N PRO A 121 1.64 -19.89 3.12
CA PRO A 121 2.89 -20.34 2.52
C PRO A 121 4.12 -19.81 3.27
N ASP A 122 5.00 -20.72 3.72
CA ASP A 122 6.18 -20.39 4.53
C ASP A 122 7.07 -19.32 3.90
N MET A 123 7.19 -19.32 2.57
CA MET A 123 8.00 -18.34 1.83
C MET A 123 7.55 -16.88 2.00
N PHE A 124 6.27 -16.65 2.34
CA PHE A 124 5.74 -15.31 2.57
C PHE A 124 5.77 -14.90 4.05
N LYS A 125 6.03 -15.83 4.99
CA LYS A 125 5.98 -15.54 6.44
C LYS A 125 6.90 -14.40 6.85
N PRO A 126 8.18 -14.33 6.41
CA PRO A 126 9.06 -13.23 6.76
C PRO A 126 8.47 -11.87 6.32
N THR A 127 8.10 -11.75 5.05
CA THR A 127 7.52 -10.51 4.51
C THR A 127 6.21 -10.12 5.21
N ALA A 128 5.31 -11.09 5.44
CA ALA A 128 4.04 -10.85 6.11
C ALA A 128 4.21 -10.46 7.60
N ALA A 129 5.18 -11.05 8.30
CA ALA A 129 5.52 -10.68 9.66
C ALA A 129 6.06 -9.24 9.72
N GLY A 130 6.97 -8.87 8.81
CA GLY A 130 7.50 -7.51 8.70
C GLY A 130 6.40 -6.46 8.43
N GLN A 131 5.49 -6.73 7.50
CA GLN A 131 4.35 -5.83 7.24
C GLN A 131 3.38 -5.76 8.44
N GLY A 132 3.16 -6.86 9.14
CA GLY A 132 2.37 -6.88 10.38
C GLY A 132 3.00 -6.04 11.49
N ARG A 133 4.34 -6.12 11.64
CA ARG A 133 5.08 -5.25 12.57
C ARG A 133 4.96 -3.78 12.19
N ASN A 134 5.12 -3.45 10.91
CA ASN A 134 4.98 -2.07 10.46
C ASN A 134 3.56 -1.50 10.70
N LEU A 135 2.51 -2.29 10.47
CA LEU A 135 1.14 -1.89 10.84
C LEU A 135 1.01 -1.60 12.34
N GLN A 136 1.61 -2.43 13.19
CA GLN A 136 1.58 -2.21 14.64
C GLN A 136 2.30 -0.91 15.03
N GLU A 137 3.47 -0.64 14.45
CA GLU A 137 4.22 0.60 14.69
C GLU A 137 3.46 1.85 14.22
N LEU A 138 2.73 1.77 13.10
CA LEU A 138 1.85 2.85 12.65
C LEU A 138 0.73 3.12 13.67
N LYS A 139 0.11 2.06 14.22
CA LYS A 139 -0.92 2.19 15.27
C LYS A 139 -0.37 2.79 16.56
N ASP A 140 0.87 2.50 16.90
CA ASP A 140 1.53 3.01 18.11
C ASP A 140 2.15 4.41 17.93
N THR A 141 2.15 4.94 16.71
CA THR A 141 2.71 6.27 16.39
C THR A 141 1.64 7.35 16.43
N GLU A 142 1.89 8.40 17.22
CA GLU A 142 1.08 9.61 17.25
C GLU A 142 1.69 10.72 16.37
N GLY A 143 0.86 11.71 16.00
CA GLY A 143 1.32 12.92 15.31
C GLY A 143 1.56 12.77 13.82
N ILE A 144 1.18 11.65 13.21
CA ILE A 144 1.18 11.43 11.76
C ILE A 144 -0.22 11.02 11.30
N THR A 145 -0.51 11.24 10.02
CA THR A 145 -1.77 10.80 9.40
C THR A 145 -1.48 9.68 8.40
N TRP A 146 -2.02 8.49 8.63
CA TRP A 146 -1.73 7.30 7.84
C TRP A 146 -2.98 6.47 7.53
N THR A 147 -2.93 5.71 6.44
CA THR A 147 -3.89 4.66 6.13
C THR A 147 -3.12 3.42 5.67
N PHE A 148 -3.43 2.24 6.22
CA PHE A 148 -2.80 0.99 5.81
C PHE A 148 -3.78 0.14 5.02
N VAL A 149 -3.46 -0.16 3.77
CA VAL A 149 -4.39 -0.90 2.90
C VAL A 149 -3.88 -2.32 2.74
N SER A 150 -4.63 -3.29 3.25
CA SER A 150 -4.27 -4.71 3.08
C SER A 150 -4.92 -5.26 1.81
N PRO A 151 -4.17 -5.87 0.88
CA PRO A 151 -4.78 -6.58 -0.24
C PRO A 151 -5.48 -7.86 0.24
N SER A 152 -6.26 -8.47 -0.65
CA SER A 152 -6.70 -9.86 -0.52
C SER A 152 -5.54 -10.85 -0.48
N ALA A 153 -5.80 -12.09 -0.04
CA ALA A 153 -4.78 -13.15 0.02
C ALA A 153 -4.18 -13.46 -1.35
N GLU A 154 -5.01 -13.58 -2.39
CA GLU A 154 -4.59 -13.63 -3.78
C GLU A 154 -4.49 -12.20 -4.32
N PHE A 155 -3.26 -11.71 -4.42
CA PHE A 155 -2.96 -10.38 -4.93
C PHE A 155 -2.35 -10.49 -6.33
N ASP A 156 -3.18 -10.32 -7.34
CA ASP A 156 -2.88 -10.74 -8.72
C ASP A 156 -2.33 -9.58 -9.57
N PRO A 157 -1.05 -9.63 -10.00
CA PRO A 157 -0.46 -8.60 -10.85
C PRO A 157 -0.99 -8.60 -12.30
N GLU A 158 -1.49 -9.74 -12.79
CA GLU A 158 -1.97 -9.91 -14.16
C GLU A 158 -3.50 -9.81 -14.25
N GLY A 159 -4.18 -9.71 -13.11
CA GLY A 159 -5.63 -9.59 -13.01
C GLY A 159 -6.17 -8.37 -13.77
N GLN A 160 -7.35 -8.54 -14.36
CA GLN A 160 -8.01 -7.48 -15.12
C GLN A 160 -8.53 -6.37 -14.19
N ARG A 161 -8.70 -5.17 -14.75
CA ARG A 161 -9.37 -4.06 -14.07
C ARG A 161 -10.88 -4.22 -14.25
N THR A 162 -11.58 -4.64 -13.19
CA THR A 162 -13.05 -4.69 -13.20
C THR A 162 -13.65 -3.31 -12.93
N GLY A 163 -12.89 -2.41 -12.29
CA GLY A 163 -13.34 -1.08 -11.92
C GLY A 163 -14.06 -1.01 -10.58
N THR A 164 -14.16 -2.13 -9.85
CA THR A 164 -14.90 -2.21 -8.58
C THR A 164 -14.16 -3.05 -7.55
N TYR A 165 -14.42 -2.78 -6.27
CA TYR A 165 -13.99 -3.58 -5.13
C TYR A 165 -15.00 -3.44 -4.00
N THR A 166 -14.97 -4.38 -3.05
CA THR A 166 -15.66 -4.26 -1.76
C THR A 166 -14.61 -4.04 -0.68
N SER A 167 -14.84 -3.09 0.22
CA SER A 167 -13.95 -2.81 1.35
C SER A 167 -14.46 -3.40 2.67
N GLY A 168 -13.52 -3.60 3.59
CA GLY A 168 -13.74 -4.02 4.96
C GLY A 168 -12.58 -3.55 5.83
N LYS A 169 -12.61 -3.86 7.13
CA LYS A 169 -11.58 -3.39 8.06
C LYS A 169 -10.44 -4.40 8.22
N ASP A 170 -10.56 -5.22 9.25
CA ASP A 170 -9.46 -6.02 9.77
C ASP A 170 -9.58 -7.51 9.43
N GLN A 171 -10.72 -7.92 8.85
CA GLN A 171 -11.02 -9.30 8.51
C GLN A 171 -10.67 -9.61 7.06
N LEU A 172 -10.21 -10.83 6.80
CA LEU A 172 -10.05 -11.34 5.45
C LEU A 172 -11.40 -11.36 4.74
N LEU A 173 -11.46 -10.75 3.56
CA LEU A 173 -12.65 -10.73 2.73
C LEU A 173 -12.57 -11.80 1.64
N VAL A 174 -13.74 -12.31 1.26
CA VAL A 174 -13.92 -13.20 0.10
C VAL A 174 -14.96 -12.59 -0.84
N ASN A 175 -14.77 -12.81 -2.13
CA ASN A 175 -15.65 -12.33 -3.20
C ASN A 175 -16.88 -13.23 -3.37
N SER A 176 -17.69 -12.96 -4.40
CA SER A 176 -18.91 -13.72 -4.69
C SER A 176 -18.69 -15.23 -4.90
N GLN A 177 -17.48 -15.64 -5.26
CA GLN A 177 -17.10 -17.03 -5.48
C GLN A 177 -16.44 -17.68 -4.25
N GLY A 178 -16.29 -16.94 -3.15
CA GLY A 178 -15.63 -17.41 -1.93
C GLY A 178 -14.09 -17.30 -1.98
N ASN A 179 -13.53 -16.59 -2.95
CA ASN A 179 -12.09 -16.38 -3.08
C ASN A 179 -11.67 -15.05 -2.47
N SER A 180 -10.58 -15.03 -1.70
CA SER A 180 -9.93 -13.77 -1.30
C SER A 180 -9.02 -13.30 -2.43
N TYR A 181 -9.57 -12.52 -3.36
CA TYR A 181 -8.90 -12.08 -4.59
C TYR A 181 -8.92 -10.55 -4.73
N ILE A 182 -7.86 -9.96 -5.30
CA ILE A 182 -7.88 -8.59 -5.82
C ILE A 182 -6.79 -8.45 -6.90
N SER A 183 -7.13 -7.82 -8.03
CA SER A 183 -6.14 -7.46 -9.04
C SER A 183 -5.35 -6.22 -8.62
N TYR A 184 -4.12 -6.07 -9.10
CA TYR A 184 -3.33 -4.85 -8.81
C TYR A 184 -4.00 -3.59 -9.38
N ALA A 185 -4.75 -3.74 -10.47
CA ALA A 185 -5.48 -2.64 -11.08
C ALA A 185 -6.64 -2.17 -10.19
N ASP A 186 -7.47 -3.08 -9.67
CA ASP A 186 -8.58 -2.70 -8.80
C ASP A 186 -8.12 -2.30 -7.39
N TYR A 187 -7.02 -2.88 -6.90
CA TYR A 187 -6.36 -2.39 -5.69
C TYR A 187 -5.87 -0.94 -5.83
N ALA A 188 -5.35 -0.56 -7.00
CA ALA A 188 -4.95 0.82 -7.25
C ALA A 188 -6.14 1.80 -7.21
N ILE A 189 -7.34 1.37 -7.63
CA ILE A 189 -8.57 2.15 -7.47
C ILE A 189 -8.80 2.44 -5.99
N ALA A 190 -8.73 1.42 -5.12
CA ALA A 190 -8.92 1.61 -3.69
C ALA A 190 -7.89 2.56 -3.05
N ILE A 191 -6.62 2.50 -3.47
CA ILE A 191 -5.59 3.43 -2.99
C ILE A 191 -5.93 4.87 -3.39
N VAL A 192 -6.36 5.10 -4.63
CA VAL A 192 -6.66 6.46 -5.12
C VAL A 192 -7.98 6.97 -4.56
N ASP A 193 -8.98 6.12 -4.37
CA ASP A 193 -10.23 6.47 -3.68
C ASP A 193 -9.95 6.94 -2.24
N GLU A 194 -9.09 6.25 -1.50
CA GLU A 194 -8.70 6.67 -0.14
C GLU A 194 -7.89 7.98 -0.13
N ALA A 195 -7.05 8.20 -1.16
CA ALA A 195 -6.35 9.47 -1.32
C ALA A 195 -7.36 10.63 -1.49
N GLU A 196 -8.39 10.43 -2.31
CA GLU A 196 -9.44 11.42 -2.59
C GLU A 196 -10.38 11.66 -1.40
N ASN A 197 -10.83 10.61 -0.72
CA ASN A 197 -11.95 10.68 0.23
C ASN A 197 -11.53 10.71 1.70
N ALA A 198 -10.38 10.11 2.06
CA ALA A 198 -9.92 9.98 3.44
C ALA A 198 -10.91 9.26 4.37
N ASP A 199 -11.52 8.17 3.89
CA ASP A 199 -12.52 7.43 4.66
C ASP A 199 -11.88 6.62 5.81
N HIS A 200 -10.58 6.32 5.71
CA HIS A 200 -9.87 5.40 6.61
C HIS A 200 -8.67 6.04 7.33
N VAL A 201 -8.83 7.27 7.82
CA VAL A 201 -7.76 7.99 8.53
C VAL A 201 -7.33 7.28 9.83
N ASN A 202 -6.03 7.02 9.94
CA ASN A 202 -5.35 6.37 11.07
C ASN A 202 -5.91 4.98 11.38
N GLU A 203 -6.37 4.27 10.35
CA GLU A 203 -6.79 2.89 10.45
C GLU A 203 -6.29 2.04 9.28
N ARG A 204 -6.48 0.73 9.44
CA ARG A 204 -6.35 -0.21 8.34
C ARG A 204 -7.71 -0.42 7.71
N PHE A 205 -7.73 -0.60 6.39
CA PHE A 205 -8.81 -1.28 5.69
C PHE A 205 -8.26 -2.33 4.72
N THR A 206 -9.14 -3.15 4.18
CA THR A 206 -8.83 -4.17 3.17
C THR A 206 -9.86 -4.17 2.06
N VAL A 207 -9.51 -4.74 0.92
CA VAL A 207 -10.35 -4.77 -0.27
C VAL A 207 -10.33 -6.13 -0.92
N VAL A 208 -11.48 -6.52 -1.48
CA VAL A 208 -11.65 -7.70 -2.31
C VAL A 208 -12.30 -7.32 -3.64
N GLY A 209 -11.86 -7.96 -4.72
CA GLY A 209 -12.41 -7.78 -6.06
C GLY A 209 -12.95 -9.09 -6.62
N GLU A 210 -13.68 -8.96 -7.72
CA GLU A 210 -14.13 -10.11 -8.50
C GLU A 210 -13.04 -10.54 -9.49
N GLN A 211 -13.04 -11.83 -9.83
CA GLN A 211 -12.15 -12.41 -10.85
C GLN A 211 -13.02 -12.73 -12.08
N GLU A 212 -12.86 -11.96 -13.16
CA GLU A 212 -13.55 -12.15 -14.44
C GLU A 212 -12.72 -12.97 -15.44
#